data_AF-A0A3M1CMR7-F1
#
_entry.id   AF-A0A3M1CMR7-F1
#
_cell.length_a   1.000
_cell.length_b   1.000
_cell.length_c   1.000
_cell.angle_alpha   90.00
_cell.angle_beta   90.00
_cell.angle_gamma   90.00
#
_symmetry.space_group_name_H-M   'P 1'
#
loop_
_entity.id
_entity.type
_entity.pdbx_description
1 polymer ?
#
loop_
_entity_poly.entity_id
_entity_poly.type
_entity_poly.pdbx_seq_one_letter_code
_entity_poly.pdbx_strand_id
1 'polypeptide(L)'
;MPGGKSPAGASVELALLYMRQGEPQRALAMLEVLERRASADERIRKAAARCRRMIAERVGMTDERRLEILRLLLARLTGQPAPESAQKPEPEEAVGPPSERERRLEILREMLERLVGTAEA
;
A
#
# COMPACT_ATOMS: atom_id res chain seq x y z
N MET A 1 -20.29 -0.19 -46.54
CA MET A 1 -19.98 1.13 -45.98
C MET A 1 -19.16 0.93 -44.72
N PRO A 2 -17.83 1.12 -44.71
CA PRO A 2 -17.05 0.97 -43.49
C PRO A 2 -17.39 2.14 -42.56
N GLY A 3 -17.97 1.84 -41.41
CA GLY A 3 -18.29 2.83 -40.38
C GLY A 3 -17.02 3.49 -39.90
N GLY A 4 -16.83 4.76 -40.28
CA GLY A 4 -15.69 5.56 -39.86
C GLY A 4 -15.65 5.63 -38.34
N LYS A 5 -14.65 4.99 -37.72
CA LYS A 5 -14.35 5.21 -36.31
C LYS A 5 -14.14 6.71 -36.13
N SER A 6 -15.05 7.36 -35.40
CA SER A 6 -14.94 8.77 -35.08
C SER A 6 -13.55 9.04 -34.50
N PRO A 7 -12.87 10.15 -34.86
CA PRO A 7 -11.48 10.41 -34.44
C PRO A 7 -11.30 10.40 -32.91
N ALA A 8 -12.38 10.66 -32.16
CA ALA A 8 -12.41 10.49 -30.71
C ALA A 8 -12.22 9.03 -30.27
N GLY A 9 -12.83 8.06 -30.96
CA GLY A 9 -12.70 6.63 -30.66
C GLY A 9 -11.30 6.08 -30.91
N ALA A 10 -10.65 6.48 -32.00
CA ALA A 10 -9.26 6.11 -32.27
C ALA A 10 -8.30 6.69 -31.21
N SER A 11 -8.57 7.91 -30.74
CA SER A 11 -7.77 8.56 -29.70
C SER A 11 -7.95 7.91 -28.32
N VAL A 12 -9.14 7.39 -28.00
CA VAL A 12 -9.38 6.60 -26.78
C VAL A 12 -8.68 5.25 -26.84
N GLU A 13 -8.75 4.54 -27.98
CA GLU A 13 -8.02 3.27 -28.16
C GLU A 13 -6.50 3.46 -27.97
N LEU A 14 -5.95 4.56 -28.49
CA LEU A 14 -4.54 4.91 -28.31
C LEU A 14 -4.20 5.23 -26.84
N ALA A 15 -5.05 5.98 -26.13
CA ALA A 15 -4.84 6.23 -24.71
C ALA A 15 -4.86 4.92 -23.88
N LEU A 16 -5.75 3.98 -24.20
CA LEU A 16 -5.79 2.66 -23.56
C LEU A 16 -4.54 1.83 -23.86
N LEU A 17 -3.94 1.98 -25.05
CA LEU A 17 -2.66 1.34 -25.38
C LEU A 17 -1.53 1.85 -24.48
N TYR A 18 -1.42 3.18 -24.31
CA TYR A 18 -0.43 3.78 -23.40
C TYR A 18 -0.60 3.31 -21.95
N MET A 19 -1.84 3.15 -21.49
CA MET A 19 -2.09 2.55 -20.17
C MET A 19 -1.52 1.13 -20.05
N ARG A 20 -1.70 0.28 -21.07
CA ARG A 20 -1.20 -1.10 -21.09
C ARG A 20 0.32 -1.18 -21.18
N GLN A 21 0.95 -0.19 -21.83
CA GLN A 21 2.41 -0.07 -21.90
C GLN A 21 3.03 0.48 -20.60
N GLY A 22 2.22 0.80 -19.59
CA GLY A 22 2.72 1.33 -18.33
C GLY A 22 3.12 2.81 -18.41
N GLU A 23 2.55 3.56 -19.35
CA GLU A 23 2.72 5.01 -19.49
C GLU A 23 1.40 5.76 -19.17
N PRO A 24 0.87 5.63 -17.94
CA PRO A 24 -0.43 6.20 -17.60
C PRO A 24 -0.43 7.75 -17.63
N GLN A 25 0.72 8.41 -17.50
CA GLN A 25 0.84 9.86 -17.61
C GLN A 25 0.55 10.36 -19.04
N ARG A 26 1.09 9.69 -20.06
CA ARG A 26 0.81 10.02 -21.46
C ARG A 26 -0.65 9.73 -21.82
N ALA A 27 -1.17 8.60 -21.34
CA ALA A 27 -2.59 8.25 -21.49
C ALA A 27 -3.51 9.33 -20.88
N LEU A 28 -3.21 9.79 -19.67
CA LEU A 28 -4.00 10.81 -18.99
C LEU A 28 -4.02 12.14 -19.77
N ALA A 29 -2.87 12.61 -20.24
CA ALA A 29 -2.77 13.84 -21.01
C ALA A 29 -3.64 13.80 -22.28
N MET A 30 -3.66 12.67 -22.98
CA MET A 30 -4.52 12.48 -24.15
C MET A 30 -6.00 12.47 -23.77
N LEU A 31 -6.38 11.77 -22.70
CA LEU A 31 -7.76 11.68 -22.25
C LEU A 31 -8.32 13.02 -21.77
N GLU A 32 -7.49 13.87 -21.14
CA GLU A 32 -7.89 15.22 -20.73
C GLU A 32 -8.15 16.15 -21.92
N VAL A 33 -7.38 16.02 -23.01
CA VAL A 33 -7.66 16.74 -24.25
C VAL A 33 -8.97 16.28 -24.87
N LEU A 34 -9.25 14.97 -24.83
CA LEU A 34 -10.51 14.41 -25.34
C LEU A 34 -11.70 14.79 -24.45
N GLU A 35 -11.54 14.84 -23.13
CA GLU A 35 -12.57 15.25 -22.17
C GLU A 35 -12.98 16.71 -22.40
N ARG A 36 -12.02 17.59 -22.73
CA ARG A 36 -12.33 18.99 -23.10
C ARG A 36 -13.10 19.12 -24.43
N ARG A 37 -12.91 18.18 -25.36
CA ARG A 37 -13.54 18.20 -26.70
C ARG A 37 -14.87 17.46 -26.75
N ALA A 38 -15.06 16.46 -25.89
CA ALA A 38 -16.22 15.57 -25.85
C ALA A 38 -16.62 15.32 -24.39
N SER A 39 -16.96 16.40 -23.68
CA SER A 39 -17.20 16.43 -22.22
C SER A 39 -18.30 15.48 -21.73
N ALA A 40 -19.22 15.08 -22.60
CA ALA A 40 -20.32 14.17 -22.26
C ALA A 40 -19.96 12.67 -22.35
N ASP A 41 -18.81 12.29 -22.93
CA ASP A 41 -18.51 10.86 -23.13
C ASP A 41 -18.04 10.19 -21.82
N GLU A 42 -18.92 9.36 -21.27
CA GLU A 42 -18.70 8.57 -20.06
C GLU A 42 -17.48 7.64 -20.19
N ARG A 43 -17.15 7.17 -21.39
CA ARG A 43 -16.00 6.28 -21.61
C ARG A 43 -14.68 7.02 -21.36
N ILE A 44 -14.59 8.28 -21.80
CA ILE A 44 -13.40 9.12 -21.60
C ILE A 44 -13.22 9.40 -20.10
N ARG A 45 -14.30 9.77 -19.41
CA ARG A 45 -14.29 10.04 -17.96
C ARG A 45 -13.84 8.82 -17.15
N LYS A 46 -14.38 7.64 -17.45
CA LYS A 46 -13.96 6.38 -16.80
C LYS A 46 -12.49 6.04 -17.07
N ALA A 47 -12.03 6.21 -18.30
CA ALA A 47 -10.63 5.96 -18.66
C ALA A 47 -9.67 6.94 -17.94
N ALA A 48 -10.02 8.22 -17.87
CA ALA A 48 -9.23 9.24 -17.19
C ALA A 48 -9.16 8.97 -15.67
N ALA A 49 -10.28 8.65 -15.04
CA ALA A 49 -10.33 8.27 -13.63
C ALA A 49 -9.45 7.04 -13.33
N ARG A 50 -9.46 6.04 -14.21
CA ARG A 50 -8.59 4.86 -14.09
C ARG A 50 -7.11 5.23 -14.20
N CYS A 51 -6.73 6.11 -15.14
CA CYS A 51 -5.35 6.60 -15.26
C CYS A 51 -4.90 7.32 -13.98
N ARG A 52 -5.73 8.23 -13.45
CA ARG A 52 -5.41 8.95 -12.21
C ARG A 52 -5.18 8.00 -11.04
N ARG A 53 -6.01 6.95 -10.90
CA ARG A 53 -5.81 5.92 -9.88
C ARG A 53 -4.48 5.18 -10.06
N MET A 54 -4.14 4.73 -11.27
CA MET A 54 -2.87 4.06 -11.53
C MET A 54 -1.65 4.95 -11.25
N ILE A 55 -1.74 6.25 -11.56
CA ILE A 55 -0.68 7.21 -11.25
C ILE A 55 -0.57 7.39 -9.74
N ALA A 56 -1.70 7.60 -9.04
CA ALA A 56 -1.71 7.75 -7.58
C ALA A 56 -1.14 6.51 -6.87
N GLU A 57 -1.50 5.31 -7.32
CA GLU A 57 -0.93 4.05 -6.82
C GLU A 57 0.58 3.96 -7.08
N ARG A 58 1.06 4.41 -8.25
CA ARG A 58 2.51 4.44 -8.55
C ARG A 58 3.28 5.47 -7.74
N VAL A 59 2.72 6.64 -7.53
CA VAL A 59 3.33 7.74 -6.76
C VAL A 59 3.33 7.42 -5.27
N GLY A 60 2.25 6.81 -4.77
CA GLY A 60 2.17 6.33 -3.38
C GLY A 60 2.99 5.07 -3.10
N MET A 61 3.60 4.46 -4.11
CA MET A 61 4.42 3.26 -3.95
C MET A 61 5.86 3.66 -3.62
N THR A 62 6.16 3.74 -2.32
CA THR A 62 7.52 3.96 -1.81
C THR A 62 8.44 2.81 -2.21
N ASP A 63 9.74 3.10 -2.28
CA ASP A 63 10.73 2.07 -2.61
C ASP A 63 10.76 0.94 -1.55
N GLU A 64 10.47 1.27 -0.29
CA GLU A 64 10.28 0.30 0.80
C GLU A 64 9.12 -0.66 0.50
N ARG A 65 7.97 -0.13 0.08
CA ARG A 65 6.80 -0.93 -0.31
C ARG A 65 7.09 -1.79 -1.55
N ARG A 66 7.86 -1.28 -2.52
CA ARG A 66 8.29 -2.06 -3.69
C ARG A 66 9.20 -3.20 -3.29
N LEU A 67 10.18 -2.94 -2.43
CA LEU A 67 11.11 -3.95 -1.91
C LEU A 67 10.36 -5.04 -1.15
N GLU A 68 9.38 -4.68 -0.32
CA GLU A 68 8.53 -5.62 0.39
C GLU A 68 7.73 -6.52 -0.57
N ILE A 69 7.09 -5.94 -1.59
CA ILE A 69 6.38 -6.71 -2.63
C ILE A 69 7.32 -7.66 -3.37
N LEU A 70 8.52 -7.20 -3.74
CA LEU A 70 9.52 -8.03 -4.42
C LEU A 70 10.01 -9.18 -3.54
N ARG A 71 10.21 -8.93 -2.24
CA ARG A 71 10.56 -9.97 -1.26
C ARG A 71 9.47 -11.02 -1.12
N LEU A 72 8.20 -10.60 -1.04
CA LEU A 72 7.06 -11.52 -0.98
C LEU A 72 6.92 -12.37 -2.26
N LEU A 73 7.13 -11.76 -3.44
CA LEU A 73 7.12 -12.49 -4.71
C LEU A 73 8.26 -13.50 -4.81
N LEU A 74 9.47 -13.11 -4.39
CA LEU A 74 10.62 -14.01 -4.33
C LEU A 74 10.34 -15.18 -3.40
N ALA A 75 9.88 -14.93 -2.17
CA ALA A 75 9.53 -15.97 -1.21
C ALA A 75 8.50 -16.97 -1.79
N ARG A 76 7.47 -16.46 -2.47
CA ARG A 76 6.46 -17.30 -3.13
C ARG A 76 7.03 -18.15 -4.27
N LEU A 77 7.99 -17.63 -5.03
CA LEU A 77 8.61 -18.32 -6.16
C LEU A 77 9.70 -19.32 -5.72
N THR A 78 10.40 -19.04 -4.62
CA THR A 78 11.49 -19.87 -4.11
C THR A 78 11.05 -20.86 -3.04
N GLY A 79 9.80 -20.77 -2.58
CA GLY A 79 9.28 -21.58 -1.46
C GLY A 79 9.91 -21.22 -0.11
N GLN A 80 10.63 -20.11 -0.04
CA GLN A 80 11.18 -19.60 1.22
C GLN A 80 10.07 -18.93 2.03
N PRO A 81 10.10 -19.01 3.37
CA PRO A 81 9.18 -18.24 4.20
C PRO A 81 9.35 -16.74 3.88
N ALA A 82 8.23 -16.04 3.73
CA ALA A 82 8.25 -14.60 3.57
C ALA A 82 9.06 -13.98 4.72
N PRO A 83 9.97 -13.02 4.45
CA PRO A 83 10.60 -12.29 5.54
C PRO A 83 9.48 -11.60 6.32
N GLU A 84 9.41 -11.87 7.63
CA GLU A 84 8.52 -11.17 8.54
C GLU A 84 8.83 -9.69 8.43
N SER A 85 7.98 -8.96 7.70
CA SER A 85 7.98 -7.51 7.74
C SER A 85 7.84 -7.12 9.21
N ALA A 86 8.86 -6.43 9.70
CA ALA A 86 8.91 -5.89 11.05
C ALA A 86 7.52 -5.37 11.44
N GLN A 87 7.01 -5.97 12.50
CA GLN A 87 5.98 -5.49 13.41
C GLN A 87 5.30 -4.20 12.95
N LYS A 88 4.02 -4.33 12.61
CA LYS A 88 3.02 -3.33 12.96
C LYS A 88 3.40 -2.78 14.35
N PRO A 89 3.61 -1.47 14.57
CA PRO A 89 3.57 -0.97 15.93
C PRO A 89 2.19 -1.35 16.46
N GLU A 90 2.16 -2.26 17.43
CA GLU A 90 0.96 -2.50 18.22
C GLU A 90 0.49 -1.12 18.73
N PRO A 91 -0.80 -0.81 18.60
CA PRO A 91 -1.30 0.48 19.05
C PRO A 91 -1.05 0.59 20.55
N GLU A 92 -0.38 1.67 20.91
CA GLU A 92 -0.43 2.38 22.20
C GLU A 92 -1.13 1.63 23.33
N GLU A 93 -0.31 1.19 24.28
CA GLU A 93 -0.57 1.18 25.73
C GLU A 93 -1.98 1.64 26.11
N ALA A 94 -2.94 0.72 26.00
CA ALA A 94 -4.10 0.78 26.86
C ALA A 94 -3.56 0.58 28.28
N VAL A 95 -3.60 1.66 29.07
CA VAL A 95 -3.43 1.67 30.53
C VAL A 95 -4.47 0.73 31.13
N GLY A 96 -4.17 -0.56 31.06
CA GLY A 96 -4.90 -1.65 31.68
C GLY A 96 -4.28 -1.97 33.04
N PRO A 97 -5.04 -2.63 33.92
CA PRO A 97 -4.47 -3.14 35.17
C PRO A 97 -3.27 -4.05 34.84
N PRO A 98 -2.21 -4.05 35.68
CA PRO A 98 -0.98 -4.79 35.42
C PRO A 98 -1.32 -6.25 35.14
N SER A 99 -0.74 -6.75 34.06
CA SER A 99 -0.87 -8.13 33.62
C SER A 99 -0.46 -9.08 34.74
N GLU A 100 -0.99 -10.31 34.74
CA GLU A 100 -0.68 -11.31 35.77
C GLU A 100 0.84 -11.58 35.87
N ARG A 101 1.55 -11.44 34.73
CA ARG A 101 3.01 -11.53 34.66
C ARG A 101 3.69 -10.38 35.40
N GLU A 102 3.22 -9.15 35.25
CA GLU A 102 3.78 -7.98 35.95
C GLU A 102 3.55 -8.09 37.46
N ARG A 103 2.35 -8.51 37.88
CA ARG A 103 2.07 -8.77 39.31
C ARG A 103 2.99 -9.83 39.89
N ARG A 104 3.25 -10.91 39.16
CA ARG A 104 4.19 -11.96 39.59
C ARG A 104 5.63 -11.44 39.69
N LEU A 105 6.06 -10.57 38.77
CA LEU A 105 7.39 -9.96 38.81
C LEU A 105 7.54 -8.99 39.98
N GLU A 106 6.48 -8.25 40.31
CA GLU A 106 6.48 -7.33 41.45
C GLU A 106 6.56 -8.08 42.79
N ILE A 107 5.80 -9.17 42.94
CA ILE A 107 5.90 -10.05 44.12
C ILE A 107 7.32 -10.63 44.25
N LEU A 108 7.92 -11.06 43.14
CA LEU A 108 9.30 -11.58 43.16
C LEU A 108 10.32 -10.51 43.54
N ARG A 109 10.13 -9.26 43.10
CA ARG A 109 10.98 -8.13 43.50
C ARG A 109 10.86 -7.85 45.00
N GLU A 110 9.64 -7.77 45.54
CA GLU A 110 9.43 -7.55 46.98
C GLU A 110 10.04 -8.68 47.84
N MET A 111 9.93 -9.93 47.39
CA MET A 111 10.56 -11.07 48.08
C MET A 111 12.09 -10.98 48.07
N LEU A 112 12.68 -10.57 46.95
CA LEU A 112 14.13 -10.39 46.84
C LEU A 112 14.62 -9.22 47.70
N GLU A 113 13.92 -8.09 47.72
CA GLU A 113 14.28 -6.95 48.57
C GLU A 113 14.24 -7.30 50.06
N ARG A 114 13.26 -8.11 50.49
CA ARG A 114 13.22 -8.61 51.87
C ARG A 114 14.39 -9.52 52.20
N LEU A 115 14.81 -10.37 51.27
CA LEU A 115 15.95 -11.28 51.46
C LEU A 115 17.29 -10.55 51.45
N VAL A 116 17.45 -9.55 50.59
CA VAL A 116 18.67 -8.71 50.54
C VAL A 116 18.73 -7.80 51.76
N GLY A 117 17.60 -7.24 52.21
CA GLY A 117 17.53 -6.45 53.44
C GLY A 117 17.83 -7.23 54.72
N THR A 118 17.64 -8.56 54.72
CA THR A 118 18.06 -9.43 55.83
C THR A 118 19.52 -9.87 55.77
N ALA A 119 20.25 -9.53 54.71
CA ALA A 119 21.67 -9.87 54.56
C ALA A 119 22.62 -8.77 55.07
N GLU A 120 22.10 -7.60 55.45
CA GLU A 120 22.88 -6.45 55.98
C GLU A 120 22.64 -6.18 57.48
N ALA A 121 22.05 -7.11 58.24
CA ALA A 121 21.90 -7.04 59.71
C ALA A 121 22.51 -8.27 60.39
#